data_AF-G2T5G0-F1
#
_entry.id   AF-G2T5G0-F1
#
_cell.length_a   1.000
_cell.length_b   1.000
_cell.length_c   1.000
_cell.angle_alpha   90.00
_cell.angle_beta   90.00
_cell.angle_gamma   90.00
#
_symmetry.space_group_name_H-M   'P 1'
#
loop_
_entity.id
_entity.type
_entity.pdbx_description
1 polymer ?
#
loop_
_entity_poly.entity_id
_entity_poly.type
_entity_poly.pdbx_seq_one_letter_code
_entity_poly.pdbx_strand_id
1 'polypeptide(L)'
;MKIYEKIFARLNELHMSQTELSKRTGIATSTISDWRKKQINPQADKLSVICKALDMSLADLLCDKENTEQTTPTDYLIGDNYIMELFRESDADNKRRILRYFELLEICNEINDSCPAKKRQRNVSIIQDIDGNNIVVINDIRFKGKRSVNWKDVKEYIKEYVGDFYKIASTGDVIYIGSDLPSEYSGSKYTNSLKGATSKAKANAASGLPEMIEIAVGKHFRINQEMKHKRDAKNGWYRYDSRFALPVYGNDGEIERYNVFHASMLIRHSNDEKLYLYDIIDIKKETSNPLGE
;
A
#
# COMPACT_ATOMS: atom_id res chain seq x y z
N MET A 1 -11.18 -6.08 -30.45
CA MET A 1 -11.90 -6.21 -31.74
C MET A 1 -10.88 -6.12 -32.87
N LYS A 2 -10.87 -7.03 -33.85
CA LYS A 2 -9.83 -7.02 -34.90
C LYS A 2 -9.96 -5.76 -35.78
N ILE A 3 -8.85 -5.31 -36.37
CA ILE A 3 -8.80 -4.06 -37.16
C ILE A 3 -9.82 -4.07 -38.31
N TYR A 4 -9.93 -5.18 -39.05
CA TYR A 4 -10.92 -5.26 -40.14
C TYR A 4 -12.36 -5.11 -39.61
N GLU A 5 -12.67 -5.64 -38.43
CA GLU A 5 -14.00 -5.56 -37.84
C GLU A 5 -14.36 -4.11 -37.50
N LYS A 6 -13.41 -3.36 -36.94
CA LYS A 6 -13.59 -1.92 -36.65
C LYS A 6 -13.84 -1.10 -37.91
N ILE A 7 -13.14 -1.41 -39.00
CA ILE A 7 -13.35 -0.76 -40.30
C ILE A 7 -14.78 -0.98 -40.77
N PHE A 8 -15.28 -2.23 -40.73
CA PHE A 8 -16.65 -2.52 -41.17
C PHE A 8 -17.72 -1.99 -40.23
N ALA A 9 -17.47 -1.96 -38.92
CA ALA A 9 -18.36 -1.32 -37.96
C ALA A 9 -18.50 0.18 -38.26
N ARG A 10 -17.37 0.87 -38.49
CA ARG A 10 -17.37 2.30 -38.82
C ARG A 10 -18.03 2.59 -40.17
N LEU A 11 -17.89 1.71 -41.16
CA LEU A 11 -18.63 1.82 -42.42
C LEU A 11 -20.16 1.76 -42.21
N ASN A 12 -20.63 0.88 -41.32
CA ASN A 12 -22.05 0.79 -41.00
C ASN A 12 -22.55 2.06 -40.29
N GLU A 13 -21.77 2.60 -39.34
CA GLU A 13 -22.08 3.86 -38.64
C GLU A 13 -22.17 5.05 -39.59
N LEU A 14 -21.27 5.12 -40.58
CA LEU A 14 -21.24 6.19 -41.58
C LEU A 14 -22.20 5.94 -42.75
N HIS A 15 -22.97 4.85 -42.74
CA HIS A 15 -23.80 4.39 -43.85
C HIS A 15 -23.05 4.36 -45.19
N MET A 16 -21.76 4.00 -45.15
CA MET A 16 -20.85 4.04 -46.29
C MET A 16 -20.68 2.63 -46.90
N SER A 17 -20.80 2.52 -48.22
CA SER A 17 -20.59 1.25 -48.92
C SER A 17 -19.10 0.93 -49.10
N GLN A 18 -18.76 -0.34 -49.30
CA GLN A 18 -17.38 -0.77 -49.61
C GLN A 18 -16.86 -0.14 -50.91
N THR A 19 -17.74 0.07 -51.89
CA THR A 19 -17.42 0.74 -53.15
C THR A 19 -17.07 2.20 -52.92
N GLU A 20 -17.75 2.87 -51.99
CA GLU A 20 -17.44 4.24 -51.60
C GLU A 20 -16.10 4.34 -50.86
N LEU A 21 -15.82 3.41 -49.94
CA LEU A 21 -14.50 3.32 -49.29
C LEU A 21 -13.38 3.07 -50.30
N SER A 22 -13.63 2.20 -51.29
CA SER A 22 -12.70 1.90 -52.38
C SER A 22 -12.34 3.16 -53.18
N LYS A 23 -13.33 3.99 -53.53
CA LYS A 23 -13.12 5.27 -54.23
C LYS A 23 -12.29 6.25 -53.40
N ARG A 24 -12.55 6.35 -52.10
CA ARG A 24 -11.85 7.29 -51.20
C ARG A 24 -10.43 6.89 -50.89
N THR A 25 -10.16 5.59 -50.82
CA THR A 25 -8.84 5.06 -50.42
C THR A 25 -7.97 4.65 -51.60
N GLY A 26 -8.53 4.50 -52.79
CA GLY A 26 -7.84 3.91 -53.94
C GLY A 26 -7.58 2.40 -53.81
N ILE A 27 -8.09 1.75 -52.76
CA ILE A 27 -7.92 0.31 -52.53
C ILE A 27 -9.00 -0.42 -53.32
N ALA A 28 -8.63 -1.45 -54.08
CA ALA A 28 -9.58 -2.21 -54.88
C ALA A 28 -10.71 -2.80 -54.02
N THR A 29 -11.95 -2.71 -54.51
CA THR A 29 -13.14 -3.19 -53.77
C THR A 29 -13.04 -4.70 -53.47
N SER A 30 -12.39 -5.48 -54.34
CA SER A 30 -12.08 -6.89 -54.12
C SER A 30 -11.19 -7.11 -52.88
N THR A 31 -10.16 -6.30 -52.71
CA THR A 31 -9.25 -6.33 -51.54
C THR A 31 -9.99 -6.00 -50.25
N ILE A 32 -10.88 -5.00 -50.27
CA ILE A 32 -11.71 -4.64 -49.11
C ILE A 32 -12.64 -5.82 -48.77
N SER A 33 -13.30 -6.41 -49.77
CA SER A 33 -14.15 -7.60 -49.56
C SER A 33 -13.36 -8.79 -48.99
N ASP A 34 -12.10 -8.96 -49.38
CA ASP A 34 -11.25 -10.05 -48.91
C ASP A 34 -10.93 -9.91 -47.42
N TRP A 35 -10.77 -8.70 -46.88
CA TRP A 35 -10.57 -8.49 -45.43
C TRP A 35 -11.72 -9.07 -44.61
N ARG A 36 -12.96 -8.89 -45.07
CA ARG A 36 -14.15 -9.45 -44.40
C ARG A 36 -14.26 -10.96 -44.58
N LYS A 37 -14.05 -11.47 -45.80
CA LYS A 37 -14.23 -12.90 -46.12
C LYS A 37 -13.14 -13.78 -45.51
N LYS A 38 -11.89 -13.33 -45.57
CA LYS A 38 -10.71 -14.07 -45.11
C LYS A 38 -10.30 -13.68 -43.68
N GLN A 39 -11.01 -12.75 -43.04
CA GLN A 39 -10.71 -12.24 -41.70
C GLN A 39 -9.26 -11.76 -41.55
N ILE A 40 -8.75 -11.08 -42.59
CA ILE A 40 -7.38 -10.58 -42.65
C ILE A 40 -7.37 -9.06 -42.42
N ASN A 41 -6.34 -8.57 -41.73
CA ASN A 41 -6.17 -7.14 -41.50
C ASN A 41 -5.53 -6.47 -42.73
N PRO A 42 -5.86 -5.19 -43.00
CA PRO A 42 -5.11 -4.38 -43.94
C PRO A 42 -3.63 -4.29 -43.55
N GLN A 43 -2.77 -4.14 -44.55
CA GLN A 43 -1.35 -3.84 -44.32
C GLN A 43 -1.16 -2.42 -43.77
N ALA A 44 -0.06 -2.21 -43.05
CA ALA A 44 0.20 -0.97 -42.32
C ALA A 44 0.24 0.28 -43.21
N ASP A 45 0.73 0.16 -44.44
CA ASP A 45 0.79 1.20 -45.47
C ASP A 45 -0.59 1.76 -45.85
N LYS A 46 -1.65 0.96 -45.67
CA LYS A 46 -3.04 1.32 -46.02
C LYS A 46 -3.79 1.96 -44.86
N LEU A 47 -3.32 1.85 -43.63
CA LEU A 47 -4.06 2.27 -42.44
C LEU A 47 -4.29 3.79 -42.39
N SER A 48 -3.29 4.59 -42.76
CA SER A 48 -3.39 6.05 -42.73
C SER A 48 -4.44 6.59 -43.71
N VAL A 49 -4.54 5.98 -44.90
CA VAL A 49 -5.51 6.35 -45.94
C VAL A 49 -6.92 5.92 -45.53
N ILE A 50 -7.05 4.73 -44.91
CA ILE A 50 -8.33 4.25 -44.36
C ILE A 50 -8.82 5.18 -43.24
N CYS A 51 -7.94 5.58 -42.32
CA CYS A 51 -8.27 6.49 -41.23
C CYS A 51 -8.81 7.83 -41.75
N LYS A 52 -8.15 8.41 -42.76
CA LYS A 52 -8.62 9.63 -43.43
C LYS A 52 -9.98 9.45 -44.12
N ALA A 53 -10.21 8.31 -44.78
CA ALA A 53 -11.45 8.06 -45.51
C ALA A 53 -12.66 7.84 -44.57
N LEU A 54 -12.42 7.34 -43.35
CA LEU A 54 -13.42 7.01 -42.34
C LEU A 54 -13.56 8.07 -41.23
N ASP A 55 -12.85 9.20 -41.36
CA ASP A 55 -12.80 10.27 -40.36
C ASP A 55 -12.58 9.71 -38.93
N MET A 56 -11.52 8.92 -38.80
CA MET A 56 -11.13 8.28 -37.54
C MET A 56 -9.63 8.44 -37.30
N SER A 57 -9.22 8.51 -36.03
CA SER A 57 -7.79 8.54 -35.72
C SER A 57 -7.17 7.14 -35.86
N LEU A 58 -5.85 7.09 -36.09
CA LEU A 58 -5.12 5.81 -36.09
C LEU A 58 -5.19 5.13 -34.73
N ALA A 59 -5.27 5.91 -33.64
CA ALA A 59 -5.48 5.40 -32.29
C ALA A 59 -6.84 4.72 -32.15
N ASP A 60 -7.92 5.31 -32.65
CA ASP A 60 -9.26 4.69 -32.62
C ASP A 60 -9.31 3.36 -33.39
N LEU A 61 -8.54 3.28 -34.48
CA LEU A 61 -8.49 2.08 -35.32
C LEU A 61 -7.66 0.96 -34.67
N LEU A 62 -6.51 1.30 -34.08
CA LEU A 62 -5.55 0.31 -33.56
C LEU A 62 -5.82 -0.08 -32.10
N CYS A 63 -6.22 0.87 -31.26
CA CYS A 63 -6.50 0.61 -29.86
C CYS A 63 -7.89 0.03 -29.71
N ASP A 64 -8.02 -1.12 -29.05
CA ASP A 64 -9.31 -1.50 -28.51
C ASP A 64 -9.67 -0.44 -27.46
N LYS A 65 -10.92 0.04 -27.48
CA LYS A 65 -11.52 0.57 -26.26
C LYS A 65 -11.64 -0.64 -25.34
N GLU A 66 -10.52 -1.02 -24.74
CA GLU A 66 -10.53 -1.82 -23.53
C GLU A 66 -11.49 -1.06 -22.63
N ASN A 67 -12.54 -1.74 -22.18
CA ASN A 67 -13.16 -1.37 -20.93
C ASN A 67 -11.98 -1.07 -20.01
N THR A 68 -11.88 0.17 -19.53
CA THR A 68 -10.94 0.55 -18.49
C THR A 68 -11.37 -0.12 -17.19
N GLU A 69 -11.44 -1.44 -17.18
CA GLU A 69 -10.96 -2.27 -16.09
C GLU A 69 -9.44 -2.32 -16.26
N GLN A 70 -8.81 -1.15 -16.19
CA GLN A 70 -7.45 -1.09 -15.71
C GLN A 70 -7.53 -1.61 -14.29
N THR A 71 -6.95 -2.79 -14.08
CA THR A 71 -6.31 -3.18 -12.85
C THR A 71 -5.45 -2.02 -12.36
N THR A 72 -6.07 -1.12 -11.61
CA THR A 72 -5.40 -0.17 -10.75
C THR A 72 -5.54 -0.77 -9.36
N PRO A 73 -4.44 -1.18 -8.71
CA PRO A 73 -4.43 -1.30 -7.26
C PRO A 73 -4.95 0.05 -6.73
N THR A 74 -6.14 0.02 -6.16
CA THR A 74 -6.89 1.19 -5.72
C THR A 74 -6.26 1.75 -4.45
N ASP A 75 -5.05 2.30 -4.58
CA ASP A 75 -4.26 2.77 -3.43
C ASP A 75 -3.44 4.04 -3.75
N TYR A 76 -3.98 4.95 -4.55
CA TYR A 76 -3.55 6.36 -4.55
C TYR A 76 -4.77 7.28 -4.79
N LEU A 77 -5.21 7.98 -3.74
CA LEU A 77 -6.35 8.93 -3.76
C LEU A 77 -6.01 10.28 -4.42
N ILE A 78 -4.88 10.37 -5.13
CA ILE A 78 -4.60 11.45 -6.06
C ILE A 78 -4.46 10.77 -7.41
N GLY A 79 -5.50 10.85 -8.25
CA GLY A 79 -5.38 10.37 -9.62
C GLY A 79 -4.24 11.12 -10.30
N ASP A 80 -3.38 10.41 -11.02
CA ASP A 80 -2.19 10.97 -11.71
C ASP A 80 -2.52 12.26 -12.48
N ASN A 81 -3.75 12.36 -12.99
CA ASN A 81 -4.30 13.54 -13.66
C ASN A 81 -4.28 14.82 -12.82
N TYR A 82 -4.53 14.76 -11.51
CA TYR A 82 -4.57 15.95 -10.64
C TYR A 82 -3.19 16.55 -10.43
N ILE A 83 -2.16 15.72 -10.22
CA ILE A 83 -0.77 16.20 -10.11
C ILE A 83 -0.32 16.79 -11.45
N MET A 84 -0.67 16.14 -12.56
CA MET A 84 -0.34 16.64 -13.90
C MET A 84 -1.00 17.98 -14.19
N GLU A 85 -2.24 18.19 -13.75
CA GLU A 85 -2.95 19.45 -13.89
C GLU A 85 -2.34 20.56 -13.04
N LEU A 86 -2.07 20.30 -11.74
CA LEU A 86 -1.36 21.23 -10.86
C LEU A 86 0.01 21.62 -11.42
N PHE A 87 0.75 20.65 -11.94
CA PHE A 87 2.05 20.91 -12.57
C PHE A 87 1.88 21.77 -13.81
N ARG A 88 0.89 21.49 -14.67
CA ARG A 88 0.65 22.22 -15.92
C ARG A 88 0.31 23.69 -15.66
N GLU A 89 -0.56 23.95 -14.69
CA GLU A 89 -1.03 25.28 -14.30
C GLU A 89 0.01 26.11 -13.52
N SER A 90 1.04 25.45 -12.96
CA SER A 90 2.09 26.14 -12.21
C SER A 90 2.99 27.03 -13.07
N ASP A 91 3.51 28.10 -12.48
CA ASP A 91 4.57 28.93 -13.08
C ASP A 91 5.91 28.18 -13.20
N ALA A 92 6.87 28.78 -13.89
CA ALA A 92 8.17 28.15 -14.16
C ALA A 92 8.98 27.85 -12.89
N ASP A 93 8.89 28.70 -11.87
CA ASP A 93 9.62 28.52 -10.61
C ASP A 93 9.02 27.38 -9.79
N ASN A 94 7.70 27.30 -9.73
CA ASN A 94 6.98 26.22 -9.05
C ASN A 94 7.14 24.89 -9.77
N LYS A 95 7.09 24.87 -11.11
CA LYS A 95 7.45 23.68 -11.91
C LYS A 95 8.85 23.17 -11.58
N ARG A 96 9.83 24.09 -11.53
CA ARG A 96 11.22 23.75 -11.17
C ARG A 96 11.33 23.19 -9.75
N ARG A 97 10.57 23.73 -8.79
CA ARG A 97 10.54 23.24 -7.41
C ARG A 97 9.91 21.85 -7.30
N ILE A 98 8.80 21.62 -8.00
CA ILE A 98 8.13 20.32 -8.04
C ILE A 98 9.06 19.26 -8.65
N LEU A 99 9.69 19.57 -9.79
CA LEU A 99 10.68 18.68 -10.41
C LEU A 99 11.84 18.36 -9.46
N ARG A 100 12.41 19.38 -8.79
CA ARG A 100 13.46 19.15 -7.79
C ARG A 100 13.02 18.25 -6.65
N TYR A 101 11.77 18.35 -6.22
CA TYR A 101 11.24 17.47 -5.18
C TYR A 101 11.15 16.02 -5.67
N PHE A 102 10.69 15.79 -6.90
CA PHE A 102 10.70 14.46 -7.50
C PHE A 102 12.11 13.91 -7.71
N GLU A 103 13.06 14.72 -8.20
CA GLU A 103 14.48 14.34 -8.32
C GLU A 103 15.08 13.98 -6.95
N LEU A 104 14.76 14.75 -5.90
CA LEU A 104 15.18 14.44 -4.53
C LEU A 104 14.59 13.12 -4.03
N LEU A 105 13.32 12.83 -4.35
CA LEU A 105 12.68 11.56 -4.02
C LEU A 105 13.34 10.39 -4.76
N GLU A 106 13.65 10.54 -6.04
CA GLU A 106 14.37 9.53 -6.82
C GLU A 106 15.76 9.26 -6.23
N ILE A 107 16.53 10.32 -5.93
CA ILE A 107 17.84 10.19 -5.28
C ILE A 107 17.69 9.51 -3.91
N CYS A 108 16.70 9.90 -3.11
CA CYS A 108 16.44 9.25 -1.83
C CYS A 108 16.06 7.77 -1.99
N ASN A 109 15.30 7.42 -3.03
CA ASN A 109 14.94 6.05 -3.35
C ASN A 109 16.13 5.24 -3.83
N GLU A 110 16.97 5.79 -4.72
CA GLU A 110 18.22 5.17 -5.15
C GLU A 110 19.18 4.95 -3.98
N ILE A 111 19.31 5.93 -3.07
CA ILE A 111 20.07 5.78 -1.82
C ILE A 111 19.44 4.71 -0.93
N ASN A 112 18.11 4.65 -0.82
CA ASN A 112 17.40 3.65 -0.02
C ASN A 112 17.51 2.24 -0.63
N ASP A 113 17.48 2.10 -1.95
CA ASP A 113 17.59 0.83 -2.68
C ASP A 113 19.04 0.33 -2.77
N SER A 114 20.01 1.25 -2.91
CA SER A 114 21.45 0.93 -2.86
C SER A 114 21.96 0.67 -1.45
N CYS A 115 21.16 0.97 -0.42
CA CYS A 115 21.43 0.55 0.94
C CYS A 115 20.76 -0.83 1.20
N PRO A 116 21.51 -1.94 1.21
CA PRO A 116 20.95 -3.28 1.53
C PRO A 116 20.34 -3.38 2.93
N ALA A 117 20.40 -2.31 3.74
CA ALA A 117 19.80 -2.23 5.06
C ALA A 117 18.28 -2.00 5.08
N LYS A 118 17.64 -1.48 4.01
CA LYS A 118 16.20 -1.11 4.05
C LYS A 118 15.24 -2.15 3.45
N LYS A 119 15.64 -2.93 2.45
CA LYS A 119 14.91 -4.17 2.07
C LYS A 119 15.38 -5.35 2.92
N ARG A 120 15.26 -5.23 4.25
CA ARG A 120 15.34 -6.41 5.11
C ARG A 120 14.09 -7.24 4.85
N GLN A 121 14.26 -8.45 4.33
CA GLN A 121 13.24 -9.50 4.40
C GLN A 121 12.92 -9.74 5.89
N ARG A 122 11.96 -8.97 6.42
CA ARG A 122 11.37 -9.24 7.73
C ARG A 122 10.61 -10.55 7.56
N ASN A 123 11.00 -11.59 8.28
CA ASN A 123 10.31 -12.86 8.26
C ASN A 123 9.03 -12.74 9.10
N VAL A 124 8.06 -12.00 8.56
CA VAL A 124 6.77 -11.69 9.17
C VAL A 124 5.69 -12.12 8.19
N SER A 125 4.69 -12.84 8.67
CA SER A 125 3.54 -13.25 7.87
C SER A 125 2.23 -12.93 8.58
N ILE A 126 1.16 -12.69 7.83
CA ILE A 126 -0.19 -12.54 8.38
C ILE A 126 -0.91 -13.86 8.14
N ILE A 127 -1.45 -14.45 9.22
CA ILE A 127 -2.29 -15.65 9.17
C ILE A 127 -3.68 -15.31 9.72
N GLN A 128 -4.65 -16.19 9.49
CA GLN A 128 -5.99 -16.09 10.07
C GLN A 128 -6.22 -17.23 11.06
N ASP A 129 -6.85 -16.92 12.20
CA ASP A 129 -7.36 -17.94 13.11
C ASP A 129 -8.68 -18.55 12.61
N ILE A 130 -9.21 -19.53 13.35
CA ILE A 130 -10.43 -20.25 12.97
C ILE A 130 -11.68 -19.34 12.94
N ASP A 131 -11.63 -18.23 13.66
CA ASP A 131 -12.71 -17.24 13.74
C ASP A 131 -12.56 -16.14 12.67
N GLY A 132 -11.53 -16.23 11.82
CA GLY A 132 -11.24 -15.28 10.75
C GLY A 132 -10.47 -14.04 11.20
N ASN A 133 -9.95 -14.00 12.43
CA ASN A 133 -9.15 -12.88 12.91
C ASN A 133 -7.71 -12.99 12.41
N ASN A 134 -7.18 -11.88 11.88
CA ASN A 134 -5.80 -11.81 11.44
C ASN A 134 -4.82 -11.79 12.63
N ILE A 135 -3.70 -12.49 12.51
CA ILE A 135 -2.60 -12.53 13.47
C ILE A 135 -1.28 -12.34 12.73
N VAL A 136 -0.45 -11.41 13.20
CA VAL A 136 0.91 -11.18 12.67
C VAL A 136 1.90 -12.16 13.29
N VAL A 137 2.41 -13.12 12.52
CA VAL A 137 3.44 -14.06 12.96
C VAL A 137 4.82 -13.48 12.71
N ILE A 138 5.57 -13.21 13.77
CA ILE A 138 6.94 -12.69 13.68
C ILE A 138 7.90 -13.86 13.91
N ASN A 139 8.43 -14.43 12.82
CA ASN A 139 9.23 -15.65 12.86
C ASN A 139 10.64 -15.40 13.41
N ASP A 140 11.20 -14.21 13.19
CA ASP A 140 12.55 -13.87 13.65
C ASP A 140 12.50 -13.09 14.97
N ILE A 141 12.84 -13.76 16.08
CA ILE A 141 13.05 -13.07 17.36
C ILE A 141 14.35 -12.28 17.28
N ARG A 142 14.28 -10.97 17.05
CA ARG A 142 15.44 -10.09 16.99
C ARG A 142 16.01 -9.78 18.38
N PHE A 143 15.14 -9.53 19.35
CA PHE A 143 15.54 -9.16 20.72
C PHE A 143 15.53 -10.41 21.62
N LYS A 144 16.60 -11.21 21.54
CA LYS A 144 16.73 -12.55 22.17
C LYS A 144 17.19 -12.55 23.64
N GLY A 145 17.43 -11.39 24.26
CA GLY A 145 18.01 -11.29 25.61
C GLY A 145 17.25 -12.11 26.67
N LYS A 146 17.94 -13.02 27.36
CA LYS A 146 17.34 -13.91 28.39
C LYS A 146 17.02 -13.22 29.72
N ARG A 147 17.70 -12.11 30.06
CA ARG A 147 17.56 -11.41 31.36
C ARG A 147 16.83 -10.07 31.27
N SER A 148 17.13 -9.26 30.25
CA SER A 148 16.50 -7.96 30.02
C SER A 148 16.60 -7.55 28.55
N VAL A 149 15.63 -6.75 28.10
CA VAL A 149 15.62 -6.14 26.75
C VAL A 149 16.49 -4.89 26.78
N ASN A 150 17.38 -4.75 25.79
CA ASN A 150 18.08 -3.48 25.55
C ASN A 150 17.15 -2.53 24.79
N TRP A 151 16.43 -1.69 25.52
CA TRP A 151 15.48 -0.74 24.92
C TRP A 151 16.14 0.32 24.04
N LYS A 152 17.45 0.56 24.18
CA LYS A 152 18.19 1.45 23.27
C LYS A 152 18.25 0.86 21.86
N ASP A 153 18.44 -0.45 21.74
CA ASP A 153 18.48 -1.13 20.44
C ASP A 153 17.08 -1.19 19.81
N VAL A 154 16.04 -1.40 20.62
CA VAL A 154 14.64 -1.34 20.18
C VAL A 154 14.31 0.06 19.68
N LYS A 155 14.71 1.11 20.41
CA LYS A 155 14.53 2.50 19.99
C LYS A 155 15.21 2.79 18.66
N GLU A 156 16.48 2.37 18.52
CA GLU A 156 17.22 2.58 17.28
C GLU A 156 16.57 1.85 16.10
N TYR A 157 16.06 0.65 16.33
CA TYR A 157 15.32 -0.08 15.30
C TYR A 157 14.04 0.64 14.87
N ILE A 158 13.25 1.16 15.83
CA ILE A 158 11.98 1.82 15.49
C ILE A 158 12.21 3.12 14.71
N LYS A 159 13.37 3.78 14.87
CA LYS A 159 13.73 4.94 14.05
C LYS A 159 13.76 4.62 12.55
N GLU A 160 14.00 3.36 12.17
CA GLU A 160 14.00 2.94 10.75
C GLU A 160 12.62 3.15 10.10
N TYR A 161 11.53 3.15 10.88
CA TYR A 161 10.16 3.39 10.41
C TYR A 161 9.72 4.86 10.43
N VAL A 162 10.53 5.77 10.97
CA VAL A 162 10.11 7.18 11.14
C VAL A 162 9.96 7.86 9.78
N GLY A 163 8.78 8.43 9.54
CA GLY A 163 8.40 9.02 8.25
C GLY A 163 7.52 8.10 7.40
N ASP A 164 7.44 6.82 7.72
CA ASP A 164 6.54 5.89 7.04
C ASP A 164 5.08 6.11 7.46
N PHE A 165 4.16 5.55 6.69
CA PHE A 165 2.75 5.48 7.01
C PHE A 165 2.14 4.18 6.49
N TYR A 166 1.11 3.70 7.18
CA TYR A 166 0.45 2.43 6.90
C TYR A 166 -1.06 2.61 7.01
N LYS A 167 -1.82 1.90 6.19
CA LYS A 167 -3.28 1.99 6.14
C LYS A 167 -3.88 0.80 6.90
N ILE A 168 -4.83 1.08 7.78
CA ILE A 168 -5.61 0.04 8.44
C ILE A 168 -6.60 -0.53 7.44
N ALA A 169 -6.54 -1.84 7.16
CA ALA A 169 -7.39 -2.45 6.15
C ALA A 169 -8.89 -2.37 6.50
N SER A 170 -9.23 -2.47 7.79
CA SER A 170 -10.62 -2.51 8.25
C SER A 170 -11.34 -1.16 8.22
N THR A 171 -10.63 -0.05 8.40
CA THR A 171 -11.23 1.29 8.48
C THR A 171 -10.78 2.25 7.37
N GLY A 172 -9.69 1.92 6.66
CA GLY A 172 -9.05 2.81 5.70
C GLY A 172 -8.27 3.97 6.32
N ASP A 173 -8.17 4.03 7.66
CA ASP A 173 -7.42 5.06 8.37
C ASP A 173 -5.93 4.97 8.03
N VAL A 174 -5.29 6.10 7.70
CA VAL A 174 -3.85 6.19 7.44
C VAL A 174 -3.13 6.59 8.72
N ILE A 175 -2.24 5.71 9.19
CA ILE A 175 -1.47 5.86 10.42
C ILE A 175 -0.02 6.20 10.09
N TYR A 176 0.44 7.36 10.55
CA TYR A 176 1.80 7.86 10.35
C TYR A 176 2.72 7.45 11.50
N ILE A 177 3.98 7.19 11.18
CA ILE A 177 5.04 6.94 12.17
C ILE A 177 5.81 8.24 12.44
N GLY A 178 5.52 8.84 13.60
CA GLY A 178 6.15 10.08 14.06
C GLY A 178 7.54 9.86 14.66
N SER A 179 8.33 10.94 14.75
CA SER A 179 9.67 10.94 15.37
C SER A 179 9.65 10.74 16.89
N ASP A 180 8.47 10.85 17.51
CA ASP A 180 8.20 10.58 18.91
C ASP A 180 8.03 9.08 19.22
N LEU A 181 7.47 8.29 18.29
CA LEU A 181 7.22 6.86 18.49
C LEU A 181 8.44 6.08 19.04
N PRO A 182 9.68 6.22 18.53
CA PRO A 182 10.82 5.49 19.08
C PRO A 182 11.01 5.73 20.58
N SER A 183 10.80 6.96 21.05
CA SER A 183 10.95 7.32 22.46
C SER A 183 9.78 6.81 23.29
N GLU A 184 8.56 6.95 22.79
CA GLU A 184 7.35 6.49 23.49
C GLU A 184 7.31 4.96 23.60
N TYR A 185 7.54 4.26 22.49
CA TYR A 185 7.54 2.82 22.46
C TYR A 185 8.57 2.19 23.41
N SER A 186 9.79 2.73 23.43
CA SER A 186 10.90 2.18 24.23
C SER A 186 10.97 2.69 25.66
N GLY A 187 10.31 3.81 25.97
CA GLY A 187 10.51 4.55 27.22
C GLY A 187 9.25 4.95 27.97
N SER A 188 8.05 4.59 27.50
CA SER A 188 6.81 4.95 28.18
C SER A 188 6.70 4.34 29.58
N LYS A 189 5.83 4.92 30.42
CA LYS A 189 5.50 4.38 31.75
C LYS A 189 5.05 2.91 31.64
N TYR A 190 4.29 2.59 30.60
CA TYR A 190 3.87 1.23 30.31
C TYR A 190 5.09 0.34 30.02
N THR A 191 5.97 0.73 29.10
CA THR A 191 7.18 -0.03 28.76
C THR A 191 8.07 -0.31 29.96
N ASN A 192 8.30 0.70 30.81
CA ASN A 192 9.11 0.57 32.01
C ASN A 192 8.50 -0.36 33.07
N SER A 193 7.19 -0.60 33.02
CA SER A 193 6.49 -1.52 33.92
C SER A 193 6.57 -2.99 33.50
N LEU A 194 6.92 -3.26 32.23
CA LEU A 194 6.95 -4.63 31.69
C LEU A 194 8.13 -5.43 32.22
N LYS A 195 7.90 -6.73 32.43
CA LYS A 195 8.92 -7.66 32.95
C LYS A 195 8.89 -8.98 32.19
N GLY A 196 10.04 -9.63 32.09
CA GLY A 196 10.16 -10.98 31.54
C GLY A 196 9.56 -11.13 30.12
N ALA A 197 8.65 -12.10 29.96
CA ALA A 197 8.11 -12.49 28.66
C ALA A 197 7.32 -11.35 27.96
N THR A 198 6.60 -10.51 28.69
CA THR A 198 5.82 -9.40 28.08
C THR A 198 6.72 -8.28 27.60
N SER A 199 7.81 -7.99 28.31
CA SER A 199 8.85 -7.06 27.88
C SER A 199 9.50 -7.54 26.56
N LYS A 200 9.85 -8.83 26.50
CA LYS A 200 10.36 -9.45 25.27
C LYS A 200 9.34 -9.44 24.13
N ALA A 201 8.07 -9.68 24.43
CA ALA A 201 6.99 -9.65 23.45
C ALA A 201 6.85 -8.25 22.84
N LYS A 202 6.79 -7.20 23.68
CA LYS A 202 6.78 -5.81 23.22
C LYS A 202 8.01 -5.48 22.38
N ALA A 203 9.20 -5.87 22.82
CA ALA A 203 10.41 -5.59 22.05
C ALA A 203 10.34 -6.16 20.62
N ASN A 204 9.89 -7.42 20.47
CA ASN A 204 9.85 -8.09 19.17
C ASN A 204 8.62 -7.70 18.33
N ALA A 205 7.53 -7.23 18.94
CA ALA A 205 6.41 -6.63 18.20
C ALA A 205 6.85 -5.45 17.32
N ALA A 206 7.96 -4.78 17.67
CA ALA A 206 8.55 -3.72 16.84
C ALA A 206 8.83 -4.17 15.40
N SER A 207 9.14 -5.46 15.18
CA SER A 207 9.46 -6.01 13.86
C SER A 207 8.23 -6.23 12.97
N GLY A 208 7.05 -6.38 13.59
CA GLY A 208 5.78 -6.54 12.90
C GLY A 208 4.92 -5.28 12.89
N LEU A 209 5.49 -4.10 13.18
CA LEU A 209 4.72 -2.85 13.28
C LEU A 209 3.86 -2.57 12.04
N PRO A 210 4.39 -2.63 10.81
CA PRO A 210 3.58 -2.39 9.60
C PRO A 210 2.38 -3.30 9.50
N GLU A 211 2.63 -4.61 9.65
CA GLU A 211 1.60 -5.65 9.51
C GLU A 211 0.59 -5.55 10.65
N MET A 212 1.03 -5.18 11.86
CA MET A 212 0.15 -4.98 13.02
C MET A 212 -0.79 -3.78 12.84
N ILE A 213 -0.34 -2.71 12.18
CA ILE A 213 -1.19 -1.58 11.82
C ILE A 213 -2.21 -2.02 10.77
N GLU A 214 -1.77 -2.72 9.72
CA GLU A 214 -2.62 -3.15 8.62
C GLU A 214 -3.82 -3.99 9.11
N ILE A 215 -3.58 -4.92 10.04
CA ILE A 215 -4.61 -5.81 10.58
C ILE A 215 -5.41 -5.21 11.74
N ALA A 216 -5.16 -3.95 12.13
CA ALA A 216 -5.77 -3.37 13.31
C ALA A 216 -7.30 -3.23 13.17
N VAL A 217 -8.02 -3.42 14.29
CA VAL A 217 -9.50 -3.38 14.34
C VAL A 217 -9.99 -2.61 15.57
N GLY A 218 -11.30 -2.36 15.68
CA GLY A 218 -11.90 -1.84 16.91
C GLY A 218 -11.51 -0.39 17.22
N LYS A 219 -11.79 0.55 16.30
CA LYS A 219 -11.54 1.99 16.49
C LYS A 219 -12.33 2.53 17.70
N HIS A 220 -11.65 2.65 18.84
CA HIS A 220 -12.24 3.17 20.08
C HIS A 220 -11.69 4.56 20.41
N PHE A 221 -12.57 5.56 20.42
CA PHE A 221 -12.21 6.94 20.76
C PHE A 221 -12.10 7.13 22.29
N ARG A 222 -11.09 7.88 22.73
CA ARG A 222 -10.94 8.38 24.10
C ARG A 222 -10.59 9.86 24.10
N ILE A 223 -11.31 10.62 24.92
CA ILE A 223 -11.04 12.05 25.14
C ILE A 223 -9.72 12.20 25.89
N ASN A 224 -8.89 13.15 25.47
CA ASN A 224 -7.62 13.46 26.11
C ASN A 224 -7.85 14.06 27.51
N GLN A 225 -7.44 13.36 28.56
CA GLN A 225 -7.58 13.81 29.95
C GLN A 225 -6.27 14.33 30.56
N GLU A 226 -5.13 14.22 29.86
CA GLU A 226 -3.82 14.57 30.42
C GLU A 226 -3.35 15.96 29.97
N MET A 227 -3.04 16.84 30.93
CA MET A 227 -2.62 18.22 30.66
C MET A 227 -1.34 18.31 29.80
N LYS A 228 -0.43 17.33 29.89
CA LYS A 228 0.82 17.28 29.11
C LYS A 228 0.60 17.05 27.60
N HIS A 229 -0.59 16.62 27.18
CA HIS A 229 -0.90 16.36 25.77
C HIS A 229 -1.95 17.33 25.21
N LYS A 230 -2.26 18.42 25.90
CA LYS A 230 -3.29 19.40 25.48
C LYS A 230 -3.02 20.05 24.12
N ARG A 231 -1.75 20.19 23.73
CA ARG A 231 -1.38 20.72 22.39
C ARG A 231 -1.25 19.62 21.35
N ASP A 232 -0.71 18.46 21.69
CA ASP A 232 -0.33 17.45 20.68
C ASP A 232 -1.45 16.43 20.39
N ALA A 233 -2.36 16.19 21.33
CA ALA A 233 -3.51 15.29 21.18
C ALA A 233 -4.83 16.05 21.36
N LYS A 234 -4.92 17.24 20.76
CA LYS A 234 -6.07 18.14 20.89
C LYS A 234 -7.38 17.48 20.41
N ASN A 235 -7.28 16.64 19.39
CA ASN A 235 -8.42 15.93 18.81
C ASN A 235 -8.66 14.54 19.43
N GLY A 236 -7.98 14.24 20.55
CA GLY A 236 -8.16 13.02 21.31
C GLY A 236 -7.25 11.86 20.87
N TRP A 237 -7.58 10.69 21.40
CA TRP A 237 -6.84 9.45 21.20
C TRP A 237 -7.76 8.39 20.62
N TYR A 238 -7.25 7.59 19.71
CA TYR A 238 -7.89 6.36 19.28
C TYR A 238 -7.10 5.17 19.79
N ARG A 239 -7.82 4.08 19.99
CA ARG A 239 -7.24 2.79 20.30
C ARG A 239 -7.74 1.80 19.28
N TYR A 240 -6.82 1.04 18.72
CA TYR A 240 -7.12 -0.11 17.88
C TYR A 240 -6.51 -1.33 18.53
N ASP A 241 -7.14 -2.47 18.31
CA ASP A 241 -6.62 -3.75 18.75
C ASP A 241 -5.95 -4.47 17.59
N SER A 242 -4.86 -5.16 17.88
CA SER A 242 -4.05 -5.93 16.94
C SER A 242 -3.51 -7.18 17.63
N ARG A 243 -3.13 -8.19 16.87
CA ARG A 243 -2.67 -9.48 17.39
C ARG A 243 -1.37 -9.90 16.72
N PHE A 244 -0.45 -10.43 17.50
CA PHE A 244 0.82 -10.94 16.98
C PHE A 244 1.24 -12.21 17.69
N ALA A 245 2.02 -13.04 17.01
CA ALA A 245 2.53 -14.31 17.51
C ALA A 245 4.05 -14.34 17.47
N LEU A 246 4.66 -14.91 18.51
CA LEU A 246 6.11 -15.14 18.60
C LEU A 246 6.41 -16.62 18.80
N PRO A 247 7.40 -17.18 18.08
CA PRO A 247 7.81 -18.56 18.28
C PRO A 247 8.46 -18.74 19.66
N VAL A 248 8.33 -19.95 20.19
CA VAL A 248 9.03 -20.42 21.38
C VAL A 248 9.93 -21.55 20.91
N TYR A 249 11.23 -21.37 21.09
CA TYR A 249 12.21 -22.38 20.71
C TYR A 249 12.52 -23.32 21.87
N GLY A 250 12.61 -24.60 21.56
CA GLY A 250 13.07 -25.65 22.47
C GLY A 250 14.59 -25.60 22.68
N ASN A 251 15.10 -26.57 23.44
CA ASN A 251 16.53 -26.67 23.72
C ASN A 251 17.36 -27.10 22.50
N ASP A 252 16.71 -27.74 21.53
CA ASP A 252 17.25 -28.14 20.23
C ASP A 252 17.30 -26.98 19.22
N GLY A 253 16.67 -25.85 19.53
CA GLY A 253 16.56 -24.70 18.63
C GLY A 253 15.39 -24.79 17.65
N GLU A 254 14.57 -25.83 17.73
CA GLU A 254 13.35 -25.99 16.93
C GLU A 254 12.18 -25.24 17.56
N ILE A 255 11.20 -24.86 16.73
CA ILE A 255 9.98 -24.18 17.20
C ILE A 255 9.07 -25.20 17.89
N GLU A 256 8.88 -25.05 19.20
CA GLU A 256 7.93 -25.88 19.97
C GLU A 256 6.49 -25.40 19.78
N ARG A 257 6.27 -24.09 19.77
CA ARG A 257 4.94 -23.46 19.69
C ARG A 257 5.02 -21.98 19.37
N TYR A 258 3.89 -21.36 19.09
CA TYR A 258 3.74 -19.91 19.02
C TYR A 258 2.94 -19.41 20.23
N ASN A 259 3.41 -18.32 20.84
CA ASN A 259 2.62 -17.57 21.82
C ASN A 259 1.92 -16.42 21.08
N VAL A 260 0.59 -16.41 21.10
CA VAL A 260 -0.22 -15.30 20.58
C VAL A 260 -0.40 -14.23 21.65
N PHE A 261 -0.37 -12.97 21.23
CA PHE A 261 -0.52 -11.81 22.08
C PHE A 261 -1.55 -10.86 21.48
N HIS A 262 -2.47 -10.41 22.33
CA HIS A 262 -3.25 -9.20 22.10
C HIS A 262 -2.34 -8.00 22.32
N ALA A 263 -2.54 -6.95 21.52
CA ALA A 263 -1.92 -5.64 21.71
C ALA A 263 -2.92 -4.54 21.38
N SER A 264 -2.80 -3.41 22.06
CA SER A 264 -3.57 -2.21 21.72
C SER A 264 -2.67 -1.10 21.22
N MET A 265 -2.94 -0.62 20.02
CA MET A 265 -2.25 0.47 19.37
C MET A 265 -2.87 1.79 19.81
N LEU A 266 -2.07 2.64 20.45
CA LEU A 266 -2.48 3.97 20.88
C LEU A 266 -2.16 4.97 19.76
N ILE A 267 -3.21 5.55 19.19
CA ILE A 267 -3.13 6.46 18.05
C ILE A 267 -3.46 7.87 18.52
N ARG A 268 -2.55 8.80 18.30
CA ARG A 268 -2.76 10.22 18.58
C ARG A 268 -3.40 10.88 17.37
N HIS A 269 -4.52 11.57 17.58
CA HIS A 269 -5.08 12.46 16.58
C HIS A 269 -4.51 13.87 16.78
N SER A 270 -3.58 14.22 15.90
CA SER A 270 -2.80 15.46 15.95
C SER A 270 -3.59 16.66 15.41
N ASN A 271 -3.08 17.88 15.63
CA ASN A 271 -3.70 19.13 15.19
C ASN A 271 -3.75 19.29 13.66
N ASP A 272 -2.87 18.60 12.94
CA ASP A 272 -2.81 18.56 11.48
C ASP A 272 -3.78 17.53 10.88
N GLU A 273 -4.75 17.07 11.68
CA GLU A 273 -5.80 16.10 11.32
C GLU A 273 -5.27 14.71 10.95
N LYS A 274 -3.98 14.44 11.20
CA LYS A 274 -3.35 13.15 10.96
C LYS A 274 -3.36 12.26 12.20
N LEU A 275 -3.37 10.95 11.94
CA LEU A 275 -3.33 9.90 12.95
C LEU A 275 -1.91 9.38 13.07
N TYR A 276 -1.33 9.46 14.26
CA TYR A 276 0.04 9.00 14.53
C TYR A 276 0.04 7.82 15.47
N LEU A 277 0.78 6.75 15.14
CA LEU A 277 1.05 5.70 16.11
C LEU A 277 1.94 6.29 17.21
N TYR A 278 1.44 6.29 18.44
CA TYR A 278 2.12 6.89 19.58
C TYR A 278 2.78 5.84 20.47
N ASP A 279 2.08 4.73 20.78
CA ASP A 279 2.64 3.60 21.52
C ASP A 279 1.85 2.31 21.22
N ILE A 280 2.43 1.16 21.54
CA ILE A 280 1.73 -0.12 21.65
C ILE A 280 1.69 -0.54 23.12
N ILE A 281 0.48 -0.62 23.65
CA ILE A 281 0.20 -0.85 25.07
C ILE A 281 -0.68 -2.07 25.28
N ASP A 282 -0.86 -2.45 26.55
CA ASP A 282 -1.75 -3.53 26.99
C ASP A 282 -1.53 -4.86 26.26
N ILE A 283 -0.26 -5.16 26.02
CA ILE A 283 0.21 -6.42 25.46
C ILE A 283 -0.04 -7.53 26.48
N LYS A 284 -0.90 -8.48 26.10
CA LYS A 284 -1.29 -9.61 26.94
C LYS A 284 -1.17 -10.88 26.13
N LYS A 285 -0.50 -11.88 26.72
CA LYS A 285 -0.48 -13.21 26.12
C LYS A 285 -1.89 -13.76 26.14
N GLU A 286 -2.37 -14.23 25.00
CA GLU A 286 -3.59 -15.00 24.96
C GLU A 286 -3.31 -16.37 25.57
N THR A 287 -4.00 -16.66 26.66
CA THR A 287 -4.03 -18.02 27.18
C THR A 287 -4.88 -18.82 26.23
N SER A 288 -4.31 -19.89 25.67
CA SER A 288 -5.12 -21.01 25.24
C SER A 288 -6.03 -21.34 26.42
N ASN A 289 -7.34 -21.15 26.29
CA ASN A 289 -8.24 -21.93 27.12
C ASN A 289 -7.75 -23.38 26.94
N PRO A 290 -7.50 -24.16 28.02
CA PRO A 290 -7.51 -25.59 27.83
C PRO A 290 -8.85 -25.87 27.17
N LEU A 291 -8.83 -26.49 25.99
CA LEU A 291 -10.05 -27.02 25.38
C LEU A 291 -10.83 -27.68 26.51
N GLY A 292 -12.00 -27.13 26.80
CA GLY A 292 -12.86 -27.67 27.84
C GLY A 292 -13.26 -29.06 27.39
N GLU A 293 -12.69 -30.06 28.05
CA GLU A 293 -13.25 -31.38 28.31
C GLU A 293 -12.85 -31.81 29.72
#